data_AF-A0AB35APJ3-F1
#
_entry.id   AF-A0AB35APJ3-F1
#
_cell.length_a   1.000
_cell.length_b   1.000
_cell.length_c   1.000
_cell.angle_alpha   90.00
_cell.angle_beta   90.00
_cell.angle_gamma   90.00
#
_symmetry.space_group_name_H-M   'P 1'
#
loop_
_entity.id
_entity.type
_entity.pdbx_description
1 polymer ?
#
loop_
_entity_poly.entity_id
_entity_poly.type
_entity_poly.pdbx_seq_one_letter_code
_entity_poly.pdbx_strand_id
1 'polypeptide(L)'
;MDLMTITCERVVSPLPPEDLDALIEATSAGILDGGGFGWLQPPGHQALARYFEGLLLVPERSFYVVRENGVICGAGQLVRPPASYEAHAATANLTGFFVAPYARGRGLGRALLEAMLKGAKAIGCKVVNCDIRETHVAAIGLFRSFEFEHWGTHPYYARIGGQTVRGLFLSKLLANENEAARWQSSIAMPDTSSAASDTMTNTPAPAHGLTLYPAIDLKDGACVRLRRGEMEDATHYSDDPGAQAKLFAEAGCRHLHVVDLNGAFAGRSTNIPAIESIVKATNLPVQLGGGIRDMAAIERWLEAGVSRVILGSVAVKDPELVRQAARAFRGRIVAGIDARQGRVATEGWAEVSELEANDLALRMEDAGVAAVIFTEITRDGMLAGLDLEQTAGMARRLSIPVIASGGVGSLEHLKALRDVARDVPGISGAIVGRALYDGRISLKDALDVLGSC
;
A
#
# COMPACT_ATOMS: atom_id res chain seq x y z
N MET A 1 0.51 -14.51 -53.11
CA MET A 1 0.01 -13.64 -52.03
C MET A 1 0.07 -14.48 -50.79
N ASP A 2 1.16 -14.39 -50.04
CA ASP A 2 1.25 -15.08 -48.75
C ASP A 2 0.16 -14.53 -47.84
N LEU A 3 -0.71 -15.41 -47.35
CA LEU A 3 -1.73 -15.05 -46.38
C LEU A 3 -1.03 -14.57 -45.11
N MET A 4 -1.26 -13.31 -44.79
CA MET A 4 -0.81 -12.70 -43.54
C MET A 4 -1.32 -13.53 -42.36
N THR A 5 -0.40 -14.13 -41.61
CA THR A 5 -0.74 -15.09 -40.55
C THR A 5 -0.68 -14.38 -39.20
N ILE A 6 -1.84 -14.14 -38.59
CA ILE A 6 -1.96 -13.59 -37.24
C ILE A 6 -2.25 -14.73 -36.28
N THR A 7 -1.45 -14.86 -35.23
CA THR A 7 -1.67 -15.84 -34.15
C THR A 7 -1.67 -15.15 -32.81
N CYS A 8 -2.41 -15.69 -31.85
CA CYS A 8 -2.41 -15.24 -30.47
C CYS A 8 -2.36 -16.44 -29.55
N GLU A 9 -1.48 -16.39 -28.55
CA GLU A 9 -1.28 -17.50 -27.62
C GLU A 9 -1.10 -16.99 -26.19
N ARG A 10 -1.46 -17.85 -25.22
CA ARG A 10 -1.13 -17.64 -23.81
C ARG A 10 0.29 -18.15 -23.58
N VAL A 11 1.16 -17.30 -23.06
CA VAL A 11 2.52 -17.68 -22.69
C VAL A 11 2.47 -18.44 -21.37
N VAL A 12 2.96 -19.68 -21.37
CA VAL A 12 2.95 -20.59 -20.21
C VAL A 12 4.35 -21.05 -19.79
N SER A 13 5.36 -20.69 -20.56
CA SER A 13 6.76 -20.99 -20.34
C SER A 13 7.61 -19.78 -20.76
N PRO A 14 8.85 -19.67 -20.27
CA PRO A 14 9.77 -18.62 -20.72
C PRO A 14 9.83 -18.55 -22.25
N LEU A 15 9.81 -17.31 -22.78
CA LEU A 15 9.93 -17.07 -24.21
C LEU A 15 11.37 -17.35 -24.67
N PRO A 16 11.57 -17.87 -25.88
CA PRO A 16 12.89 -17.89 -26.52
C PRO A 16 13.52 -16.48 -26.57
N PRO A 17 14.85 -16.34 -26.54
CA PRO A 17 15.51 -15.03 -26.56
C PRO A 17 15.04 -14.12 -27.69
N GLU A 18 14.87 -14.65 -28.90
CA GLU A 18 14.42 -13.91 -30.08
C GLU A 18 12.98 -13.36 -29.93
N ASP A 19 12.12 -14.12 -29.26
CA ASP A 19 10.73 -13.72 -28.99
C ASP A 19 10.66 -12.69 -27.88
N LEU A 20 11.50 -12.86 -26.84
CA LEU A 20 11.62 -11.90 -25.75
C LEU A 20 12.14 -10.56 -26.28
N ASP A 21 13.13 -10.58 -27.17
CA ASP A 21 13.67 -9.39 -27.83
C ASP A 21 12.59 -8.68 -28.67
N ALA A 22 11.85 -9.42 -29.49
CA ALA A 22 10.74 -8.87 -30.28
C ALA A 22 9.65 -8.25 -29.39
N LEU A 23 9.30 -8.92 -28.29
CA LEU A 23 8.34 -8.41 -27.30
C LEU A 23 8.85 -7.12 -26.64
N ILE A 24 10.12 -7.06 -26.26
CA ILE A 24 10.74 -5.87 -25.65
C ILE A 24 10.75 -4.70 -26.63
N GLU A 25 11.07 -4.95 -27.90
CA GLU A 25 11.05 -3.95 -28.97
C GLU A 25 9.63 -3.41 -29.18
N ALA A 26 8.66 -4.31 -29.38
CA ALA A 26 7.25 -3.96 -29.53
C ALA A 26 6.74 -3.12 -28.34
N THR A 27 7.12 -3.50 -27.12
CA THR A 27 6.76 -2.80 -25.88
C THR A 27 7.37 -1.42 -25.83
N SER A 28 8.66 -1.31 -26.15
CA SER A 28 9.38 -0.04 -26.15
C SER A 28 8.78 0.94 -27.16
N ALA A 29 8.47 0.46 -28.37
CA ALA A 29 7.77 1.24 -29.38
C ALA A 29 6.37 1.66 -28.91
N GLY A 30 5.64 0.76 -28.22
CA GLY A 30 4.35 1.06 -27.60
C GLY A 30 4.44 2.16 -26.55
N ILE A 31 5.45 2.14 -25.66
CA ILE A 31 5.66 3.15 -24.63
C ILE A 31 6.01 4.51 -25.24
N LEU A 32 6.92 4.54 -26.21
CA LEU A 32 7.35 5.78 -26.87
C LEU A 32 6.22 6.48 -27.64
N ASP A 33 5.29 5.72 -28.19
CA ASP A 33 4.07 6.22 -28.83
C ASP A 33 2.99 6.66 -27.82
N GLY A 34 3.32 6.66 -26.52
CA GLY A 34 2.41 7.07 -25.45
C GLY A 34 1.43 5.99 -25.03
N GLY A 35 1.75 4.71 -25.25
CA GLY A 35 0.95 3.54 -24.90
C GLY A 35 0.81 3.30 -23.39
N GLY A 36 -0.26 2.60 -23.01
CA GLY A 36 -0.70 2.36 -21.63
C GLY A 36 0.07 1.27 -20.88
N PHE A 37 1.39 1.39 -20.78
CA PHE A 37 2.25 0.38 -20.13
C PHE A 37 2.73 0.79 -18.73
N GLY A 38 2.17 1.85 -18.14
CA GLY A 38 2.61 2.39 -16.83
C GLY A 38 3.91 3.20 -16.88
N TRP A 39 4.71 3.05 -17.94
CA TRP A 39 5.91 3.84 -18.19
C TRP A 39 5.66 5.01 -19.15
N LEU A 40 6.31 6.14 -18.90
CA LEU A 40 6.37 7.28 -19.83
C LEU A 40 7.58 7.20 -20.77
N GLN A 41 8.60 6.44 -20.38
CA GLN A 41 9.82 6.19 -21.13
C GLN A 41 10.18 4.71 -20.98
N PRO A 42 10.59 4.02 -22.05
CA PRO A 42 10.89 2.60 -21.99
C PRO A 42 12.06 2.35 -21.03
N PRO A 43 11.91 1.44 -20.06
CA PRO A 43 13.04 0.95 -19.27
C PRO A 43 14.10 0.29 -20.15
N GLY A 44 15.31 0.13 -19.63
CA GLY A 44 16.36 -0.62 -20.32
C GLY A 44 15.95 -2.07 -20.59
N HIS A 45 16.52 -2.66 -21.65
CA HIS A 45 16.22 -4.02 -22.13
C HIS A 45 16.16 -5.07 -21.00
N GLN A 46 17.20 -5.14 -20.15
CA GLN A 46 17.24 -6.08 -19.01
C GLN A 46 16.09 -5.90 -18.01
N ALA A 47 15.60 -4.66 -17.81
CA ALA A 47 14.48 -4.41 -16.91
C ALA A 47 13.16 -4.91 -17.50
N LEU A 48 12.95 -4.73 -18.82
CA LEU A 48 11.80 -5.28 -19.52
C LEU A 48 11.85 -6.81 -19.62
N ALA A 49 13.04 -7.39 -19.84
CA ALA A 49 13.23 -8.84 -19.82
C ALA A 49 12.79 -9.45 -18.48
N ARG A 50 13.35 -8.94 -17.37
CA ARG A 50 12.97 -9.37 -16.01
C ARG A 50 11.48 -9.16 -15.72
N TYR A 51 10.90 -8.07 -16.23
CA TYR A 51 9.48 -7.82 -16.07
C TYR A 51 8.65 -8.95 -16.72
N PHE A 52 8.91 -9.27 -17.99
CA PHE A 52 8.16 -10.31 -18.70
C PHE A 52 8.39 -11.72 -18.15
N GLU A 53 9.61 -12.05 -17.76
CA GLU A 53 9.93 -13.31 -17.08
C GLU A 53 9.18 -13.43 -15.74
N GLY A 54 9.16 -12.34 -14.96
CA GLY A 54 8.45 -12.28 -13.69
C GLY A 54 6.93 -12.44 -13.82
N LEU A 55 6.33 -11.98 -14.93
CA LEU A 55 4.89 -12.15 -15.17
C LEU A 55 4.45 -13.62 -15.20
N LEU A 56 5.33 -14.52 -15.67
CA LEU A 56 5.03 -15.95 -15.77
C LEU A 56 5.04 -16.65 -14.41
N LEU A 57 5.64 -16.02 -13.39
CA LEU A 57 5.74 -16.57 -12.04
C LEU A 57 4.52 -16.24 -11.17
N VAL A 58 3.58 -15.41 -11.65
CA VAL A 58 2.42 -14.94 -10.88
C VAL A 58 1.15 -15.73 -11.27
N PRO A 59 0.63 -16.63 -10.42
CA PRO A 59 -0.49 -17.52 -10.76
C PRO A 59 -1.80 -16.80 -11.14
N GLU A 60 -2.02 -15.61 -10.60
CA GLU A 60 -3.19 -14.78 -10.85
C GLU A 60 -3.15 -14.08 -12.21
N ARG A 61 -2.00 -14.11 -12.91
CA ARG A 61 -1.80 -13.44 -14.19
C ARG A 61 -1.78 -14.44 -15.33
N SER A 62 -2.49 -14.13 -16.41
CA SER A 62 -2.36 -14.82 -17.69
C SER A 62 -1.82 -13.84 -18.71
N PHE A 63 -0.64 -14.16 -19.25
CA PHE A 63 0.05 -13.33 -20.23
C PHE A 63 -0.21 -13.85 -21.65
N TYR A 64 -0.56 -12.95 -22.57
CA TYR A 64 -0.88 -13.25 -23.96
C TYR A 64 0.01 -12.43 -24.88
N VAL A 65 0.45 -13.04 -25.97
CA VAL A 65 1.18 -12.36 -27.04
C VAL A 65 0.44 -12.54 -28.36
N VAL A 66 0.49 -11.52 -29.21
CA VAL A 66 -0.02 -11.57 -30.57
C VAL A 66 1.13 -11.43 -31.55
N ARG A 67 1.13 -12.31 -32.56
CA ARG A 67 2.17 -12.40 -33.58
C ARG A 67 1.63 -12.06 -34.95
N GLU A 68 2.50 -11.46 -35.76
CA GLU A 68 2.33 -11.30 -37.19
C GLU A 68 3.48 -12.03 -37.88
N ASN A 69 3.14 -13.01 -38.72
CA ASN A 69 4.12 -13.82 -39.45
C ASN A 69 5.21 -14.43 -38.53
N GLY A 70 4.80 -14.87 -37.33
CA GLY A 70 5.67 -15.50 -36.33
C GLY A 70 6.33 -14.52 -35.35
N VAL A 71 6.37 -13.22 -35.62
CA VAL A 71 7.05 -12.22 -34.78
C VAL A 71 6.07 -11.59 -33.78
N ILE A 72 6.45 -11.47 -32.50
CA ILE A 72 5.62 -10.80 -31.49
C ILE A 72 5.50 -9.31 -31.79
N CYS A 73 4.27 -8.81 -31.88
CA CYS A 73 3.96 -7.42 -32.20
C CYS A 73 3.07 -6.73 -31.16
N GLY A 74 2.66 -7.45 -30.11
CA GLY A 74 1.83 -6.93 -29.05
C GLY A 74 1.61 -7.96 -27.95
N ALA A 75 1.11 -7.49 -26.82
CA ALA A 75 0.81 -8.35 -25.69
C ALA A 75 -0.31 -7.77 -24.83
N GLY A 76 -0.82 -8.61 -23.93
CA GLY A 76 -1.87 -8.26 -22.98
C GLY A 76 -1.86 -9.19 -21.78
N GLN A 77 -2.37 -8.71 -20.65
CA GLN A 77 -2.50 -9.47 -19.41
C GLN A 77 -3.96 -9.53 -18.97
N LEU A 78 -4.38 -10.71 -18.51
CA LEU A 78 -5.54 -10.86 -17.66
C LEU A 78 -5.06 -11.05 -16.23
N VAL A 79 -5.49 -10.18 -15.34
CA VAL A 79 -5.15 -10.22 -13.91
C VAL A 79 -6.41 -10.56 -13.13
N ARG A 80 -6.38 -11.68 -12.43
CA ARG A 80 -7.44 -12.05 -11.50
C ARG A 80 -7.16 -11.48 -10.11
N PRO A 81 -8.19 -11.23 -9.31
CA PRO A 81 -8.02 -11.12 -7.87
C PRO A 81 -7.34 -12.38 -7.32
N PRO A 82 -6.56 -12.26 -6.24
CA PRO A 82 -6.04 -13.41 -5.51
C PRO A 82 -7.16 -14.38 -5.12
N ALA A 83 -6.83 -15.67 -4.98
CA ALA A 83 -7.82 -16.67 -4.58
C ALA A 83 -8.51 -16.35 -3.23
N SER A 84 -7.84 -15.60 -2.35
CA SER A 84 -8.39 -15.11 -1.08
C SER A 84 -9.48 -14.04 -1.24
N TYR A 85 -9.68 -13.48 -2.44
CA TYR A 85 -10.65 -12.42 -2.74
C TYR A 85 -11.90 -13.04 -3.40
N GLU A 86 -12.53 -13.98 -2.69
CA GLU A 86 -13.64 -14.81 -3.20
C GLU A 86 -14.80 -13.98 -3.75
N ALA A 87 -15.12 -12.84 -3.12
CA ALA A 87 -16.18 -11.92 -3.55
C ALA A 87 -15.93 -11.34 -4.96
N HIS A 88 -14.67 -11.31 -5.42
CA HIS A 88 -14.29 -10.83 -6.75
C HIS A 88 -13.86 -11.96 -7.69
N ALA A 89 -13.96 -13.23 -7.29
CA ALA A 89 -13.48 -14.38 -8.07
C ALA A 89 -14.09 -14.48 -9.47
N ALA A 90 -15.27 -13.90 -9.67
CA ALA A 90 -15.95 -13.85 -10.97
C ALA A 90 -15.42 -12.74 -11.91
N THR A 91 -14.38 -12.00 -11.53
CA THR A 91 -13.88 -10.84 -12.28
C THR A 91 -12.44 -11.00 -12.73
N ALA A 92 -12.07 -10.33 -13.81
CA ALA A 92 -10.69 -10.16 -14.23
C ALA A 92 -10.45 -8.75 -14.78
N ASN A 93 -9.23 -8.23 -14.61
CA ASN A 93 -8.80 -6.96 -15.18
C ASN A 93 -7.90 -7.21 -16.40
N LEU A 94 -8.21 -6.57 -17.51
CA LEU A 94 -7.37 -6.53 -18.69
C LEU A 94 -6.40 -5.35 -18.56
N THR A 95 -5.10 -5.63 -18.58
CA THR A 95 -4.04 -4.63 -18.40
C THR A 95 -2.88 -4.90 -19.35
N GLY A 96 -1.99 -3.91 -19.52
CA GLY A 96 -0.82 -4.03 -20.40
C GLY A 96 -1.20 -4.43 -21.83
N PHE A 97 -2.37 -4.00 -22.31
CA PHE A 97 -2.86 -4.33 -23.65
C PHE A 97 -2.32 -3.33 -24.66
N PHE A 98 -1.52 -3.81 -25.62
CA PHE A 98 -0.98 -2.98 -26.67
C PHE A 98 -0.69 -3.78 -27.94
N VAL A 99 -0.62 -3.04 -29.04
CA VAL A 99 -0.01 -3.47 -30.31
C VAL A 99 0.98 -2.39 -30.68
N ALA A 100 2.19 -2.80 -31.06
CA ALA A 100 3.25 -1.91 -31.47
C ALA A 100 2.76 -0.98 -32.59
N PRO A 101 3.11 0.32 -32.59
CA PRO A 101 2.58 1.30 -33.54
C PRO A 101 2.69 0.87 -35.00
N TYR A 102 3.82 0.25 -35.36
CA TYR A 102 4.07 -0.25 -36.71
C TYR A 102 3.15 -1.41 -37.12
N ALA A 103 2.53 -2.14 -36.20
CA ALA A 103 1.67 -3.29 -36.48
C ALA A 103 0.16 -2.99 -36.34
N ARG A 104 -0.22 -1.75 -36.01
CA ARG A 104 -1.63 -1.36 -35.85
C ARG A 104 -2.38 -1.31 -37.19
N GLY A 105 -3.72 -1.41 -37.11
CA GLY A 105 -4.60 -1.36 -38.29
C GLY A 105 -4.73 -2.68 -39.05
N ARG A 106 -4.04 -3.74 -38.62
CA ARG A 106 -4.00 -5.04 -39.31
C ARG A 106 -4.78 -6.16 -38.62
N GLY A 107 -5.55 -5.83 -37.60
CA GLY A 107 -6.39 -6.79 -36.87
C GLY A 107 -5.76 -7.45 -35.64
N LEU A 108 -4.47 -7.21 -35.34
CA LEU A 108 -3.78 -7.83 -34.19
C LEU A 108 -4.46 -7.52 -32.85
N GLY A 109 -4.90 -6.27 -32.64
CA GLY A 109 -5.58 -5.88 -31.40
C GLY A 109 -6.90 -6.64 -31.21
N ARG A 110 -7.64 -6.86 -32.30
CA ARG A 110 -8.87 -7.66 -32.31
C ARG A 110 -8.57 -9.12 -31.94
N ALA A 111 -7.59 -9.74 -32.60
CA ALA A 111 -7.18 -11.11 -32.34
C ALA A 111 -6.72 -11.32 -30.88
N LEU A 112 -5.93 -10.37 -30.36
CA LEU A 112 -5.47 -10.39 -28.97
C LEU A 112 -6.63 -10.27 -27.98
N LEU A 113 -7.54 -9.31 -28.17
CA LEU A 113 -8.69 -9.13 -27.29
C LEU A 113 -9.62 -10.35 -27.32
N GLU A 114 -9.86 -10.94 -28.50
CA GLU A 114 -10.64 -12.18 -28.63
C GLU A 114 -10.04 -13.34 -27.83
N ALA A 115 -8.73 -13.55 -27.94
CA ALA A 115 -8.03 -14.59 -27.21
C ALA A 115 -8.09 -14.37 -25.69
N MET A 116 -7.91 -13.13 -25.24
CA MET A 116 -8.01 -12.78 -23.82
C MET A 116 -9.43 -12.98 -23.28
N LEU A 117 -10.47 -12.52 -23.99
CA LEU A 117 -11.85 -12.73 -23.57
C LEU A 117 -12.22 -14.22 -23.53
N LYS A 118 -11.73 -15.01 -24.49
CA LYS A 118 -11.88 -16.48 -24.48
C LYS A 118 -11.17 -17.10 -23.27
N GLY A 119 -9.97 -16.64 -22.96
CA GLY A 119 -9.23 -17.05 -21.76
C GLY A 119 -9.95 -16.73 -20.46
N ALA A 120 -10.50 -15.53 -20.33
CA ALA A 120 -11.30 -15.10 -19.18
C ALA A 120 -12.55 -15.99 -19.00
N LYS A 121 -13.26 -16.31 -20.09
CA LYS A 121 -14.41 -17.23 -20.05
C LYS A 121 -14.00 -18.64 -19.60
N ALA A 122 -12.87 -19.15 -20.11
CA ALA A 122 -12.41 -20.51 -19.81
C ALA A 122 -12.06 -20.72 -18.33
N ILE A 123 -11.66 -19.65 -17.63
CA ILE A 123 -11.34 -19.69 -16.19
C ILE A 123 -12.52 -19.26 -15.31
N GLY A 124 -13.73 -19.16 -15.86
CA GLY A 124 -14.97 -18.89 -15.13
C GLY A 124 -15.27 -17.42 -14.85
N CYS A 125 -14.51 -16.47 -15.42
CA CYS A 125 -14.81 -15.05 -15.25
C CYS A 125 -16.14 -14.70 -15.93
N LYS A 126 -16.90 -13.87 -15.22
CA LYS A 126 -18.20 -13.36 -15.64
C LYS A 126 -18.14 -11.90 -16.06
N VAL A 127 -17.15 -11.13 -15.57
CA VAL A 127 -16.93 -9.73 -15.96
C VAL A 127 -15.45 -9.50 -16.24
N VAL A 128 -15.14 -8.78 -17.31
CA VAL A 128 -13.80 -8.27 -17.61
C VAL A 128 -13.82 -6.76 -17.52
N ASN A 129 -12.95 -6.19 -16.70
CA ASN A 129 -12.78 -4.75 -16.55
C ASN A 129 -11.51 -4.30 -17.27
N CYS A 130 -11.48 -3.06 -17.73
CA CYS A 130 -10.25 -2.38 -18.11
C CYS A 130 -10.36 -0.88 -17.82
N ASP A 131 -9.22 -0.27 -17.57
CA ASP A 131 -9.07 1.18 -17.47
C ASP A 131 -8.12 1.66 -18.56
N ILE A 132 -8.44 2.82 -19.14
CA ILE A 132 -7.68 3.36 -20.26
C ILE A 132 -7.67 4.88 -20.24
N ARG A 133 -6.53 5.49 -20.58
CA ARG A 133 -6.48 6.95 -20.79
C ARG A 133 -7.43 7.35 -21.90
N GLU A 134 -8.17 8.44 -21.69
CA GLU A 134 -9.13 8.97 -22.67
C GLU A 134 -8.50 9.30 -24.03
N THR A 135 -7.19 9.55 -24.05
CA THR A 135 -6.41 9.84 -25.26
C THR A 135 -6.22 8.63 -26.17
N HIS A 136 -6.48 7.40 -25.70
CA HIS A 136 -6.28 6.17 -26.46
C HIS A 136 -7.51 5.82 -27.31
N VAL A 137 -7.88 6.73 -28.22
CA VAL A 137 -9.11 6.67 -29.01
C VAL A 137 -9.28 5.35 -29.77
N ALA A 138 -8.22 4.83 -30.38
CA ALA A 138 -8.26 3.58 -31.14
C ALA A 138 -8.57 2.36 -30.27
N ALA A 139 -7.96 2.27 -29.09
CA ALA A 139 -8.21 1.18 -28.16
C ALA A 139 -9.59 1.28 -27.50
N ILE A 140 -10.06 2.50 -27.18
CA ILE A 140 -11.45 2.73 -26.73
C ILE A 140 -12.44 2.25 -27.80
N GLY A 141 -12.20 2.60 -29.07
CA GLY A 141 -13.01 2.13 -30.20
C GLY A 141 -13.03 0.61 -30.33
N LEU A 142 -11.86 -0.03 -30.17
CA LEU A 142 -11.76 -1.49 -30.16
C LEU A 142 -12.56 -2.11 -29.02
N PHE A 143 -12.39 -1.66 -27.77
CA PHE A 143 -13.14 -2.18 -26.63
C PHE A 143 -14.65 -2.03 -26.81
N ARG A 144 -15.11 -0.87 -27.31
CA ARG A 144 -16.53 -0.65 -27.63
C ARG A 144 -17.05 -1.58 -28.72
N SER A 145 -16.24 -1.91 -29.73
CA SER A 145 -16.61 -2.90 -30.76
C SER A 145 -16.74 -4.33 -30.20
N PHE A 146 -16.25 -4.56 -28.99
CA PHE A 146 -16.43 -5.77 -28.20
C PHE A 146 -17.47 -5.59 -27.09
N GLU A 147 -18.33 -4.56 -27.17
CA GLU A 147 -19.39 -4.28 -26.19
C GLU A 147 -18.85 -4.09 -24.76
N PHE A 148 -17.67 -3.49 -24.63
CA PHE A 148 -17.27 -2.92 -23.35
C PHE A 148 -18.05 -1.63 -23.11
N GLU A 149 -18.70 -1.55 -21.96
CA GLU A 149 -19.47 -0.40 -21.51
C GLU A 149 -18.61 0.50 -20.64
N HIS A 150 -18.67 1.81 -20.88
CA HIS A 150 -18.02 2.81 -20.04
C HIS A 150 -18.94 3.19 -18.88
N TRP A 151 -18.51 2.98 -17.64
CA TRP A 151 -19.31 3.25 -16.45
C TRP A 151 -18.75 4.36 -15.56
N GLY A 152 -17.50 4.81 -15.77
CA GLY A 152 -16.89 5.83 -14.92
C GLY A 152 -15.67 6.50 -15.53
N THR A 153 -15.46 7.76 -15.17
CA THR A 153 -14.29 8.56 -15.59
C THR A 153 -13.52 9.06 -14.37
N HIS A 154 -12.22 8.76 -14.30
CA HIS A 154 -11.32 9.33 -13.30
C HIS A 154 -10.67 10.63 -13.83
N PRO A 155 -10.94 11.80 -13.22
CA PRO A 155 -10.45 13.09 -13.73
C PRO A 155 -8.94 13.32 -13.58
N TYR A 156 -8.25 12.53 -12.74
CA TYR A 156 -6.83 12.69 -12.39
C TYR A 156 -6.01 11.42 -12.62
N TYR A 157 -6.39 10.63 -13.63
CA TYR A 157 -5.90 9.27 -13.83
C TYR A 157 -4.41 9.16 -14.18
N ALA A 158 -3.88 10.04 -15.04
CA ALA A 158 -2.46 10.01 -15.40
C ALA A 158 -1.87 11.42 -15.58
N ARG A 159 -0.56 11.57 -15.38
CA ARG A 159 0.18 12.79 -15.73
C ARG A 159 1.15 12.54 -16.88
N ILE A 160 0.97 13.22 -18.00
CA ILE A 160 1.81 13.11 -19.20
C ILE A 160 2.26 14.51 -19.59
N GLY A 161 3.57 14.74 -19.70
CA GLY A 161 4.11 16.06 -20.05
C GLY A 161 3.67 17.18 -19.09
N GLY A 162 3.45 16.84 -17.82
CA GLY A 162 2.95 17.78 -16.80
C GLY A 162 1.43 18.01 -16.80
N GLN A 163 0.71 17.52 -17.83
CA GLN A 163 -0.74 17.64 -17.94
C GLN A 163 -1.46 16.43 -17.37
N THR A 164 -2.60 16.67 -16.74
CA THR A 164 -3.50 15.62 -16.27
C THR A 164 -4.33 15.07 -17.43
N VAL A 165 -4.41 13.75 -17.55
CA VAL A 165 -5.21 13.02 -18.53
C VAL A 165 -6.26 12.19 -17.79
N ARG A 166 -7.52 12.22 -18.24
CA ARG A 166 -8.59 11.44 -17.62
C ARG A 166 -8.48 9.95 -18.00
N GLY A 167 -8.96 9.10 -17.12
CA GLY A 167 -9.04 7.65 -17.32
C GLY A 167 -10.49 7.24 -17.44
N LEU A 168 -10.77 6.35 -18.38
CA LEU A 168 -12.09 5.75 -18.59
C LEU A 168 -12.05 4.33 -18.04
N PHE A 169 -13.02 3.99 -17.21
CA PHE A 169 -13.25 2.63 -16.77
C PHE A 169 -14.32 1.98 -17.63
N LEU A 170 -13.98 0.82 -18.19
CA LEU A 170 -14.85 0.03 -19.01
C LEU A 170 -15.01 -1.37 -18.44
N SER A 171 -16.16 -1.99 -18.68
CA SER A 171 -16.43 -3.37 -18.30
C SER A 171 -17.18 -4.10 -19.41
N LYS A 172 -16.90 -5.39 -19.59
CA LYS A 172 -17.68 -6.29 -20.42
C LYS A 172 -18.24 -7.43 -19.57
N LEU A 173 -19.55 -7.60 -19.63
CA LEU A 173 -20.22 -8.80 -19.14
C LEU A 173 -19.95 -9.97 -20.10
N LEU A 174 -19.42 -11.08 -19.57
CA LEU A 174 -19.14 -12.31 -20.31
C LEU A 174 -20.27 -13.36 -20.16
N ALA A 175 -21.07 -13.22 -19.12
CA ALA A 175 -22.26 -14.05 -18.88
C ALA A 175 -23.38 -13.70 -19.85
N ASN A 176 -24.26 -14.65 -20.14
CA ASN A 176 -25.48 -14.36 -20.90
C ASN A 176 -26.46 -13.52 -20.05
N GLU A 177 -27.35 -12.77 -20.70
CA GLU A 177 -28.29 -11.86 -20.03
C GLU A 177 -29.16 -12.56 -18.96
N ASN A 178 -29.52 -13.83 -19.18
CA ASN A 178 -30.30 -14.63 -18.25
C ASN A 178 -29.52 -15.03 -16.98
N GLU A 179 -28.20 -15.25 -17.08
CA GLU A 179 -27.30 -15.46 -15.93
C GLU A 179 -27.07 -14.15 -15.17
N ALA A 180 -26.87 -13.04 -15.88
CA ALA A 180 -26.64 -11.74 -15.28
C ALA A 180 -27.87 -11.18 -14.55
N ALA A 181 -29.08 -11.41 -15.08
CA ALA A 181 -30.33 -11.03 -14.43
C ALA A 181 -30.52 -11.71 -13.06
N ARG A 182 -29.97 -12.92 -12.86
CA ARG A 182 -30.01 -13.61 -11.56
C ARG A 182 -29.09 -12.99 -10.51
N TRP A 183 -28.08 -12.23 -10.93
CA TRP A 183 -27.21 -11.47 -10.02
C TRP A 183 -27.75 -10.09 -9.69
N GLN A 184 -28.73 -9.61 -10.47
CA GLN A 184 -29.42 -8.34 -10.25
C GLN A 184 -30.69 -8.48 -9.39
N SER A 185 -31.05 -9.68 -8.92
CA SER A 185 -32.30 -9.87 -8.18
C SER A 185 -32.25 -9.22 -6.79
N SER A 186 -32.93 -8.07 -6.69
CA SER A 186 -33.53 -7.44 -5.51
C SER A 186 -32.66 -7.35 -4.25
N ILE A 187 -31.60 -6.56 -4.30
CA ILE A 187 -31.36 -5.65 -3.17
C ILE A 187 -32.26 -4.46 -3.43
N ALA A 188 -33.44 -4.44 -2.81
CA ALA A 188 -34.21 -3.22 -2.73
C ALA A 188 -33.35 -2.21 -1.97
N MET A 189 -32.78 -1.23 -2.67
CA MET A 189 -32.28 -0.03 -2.03
C MET A 189 -33.44 0.54 -1.22
N PRO A 190 -33.29 0.81 0.10
CA PRO A 190 -34.37 1.39 0.88
C PRO A 190 -34.83 2.69 0.20
N ASP A 191 -36.15 2.77 -0.01
CA ASP A 191 -36.82 3.88 -0.66
C ASP A 191 -36.54 5.17 0.12
N THR A 192 -35.77 6.08 -0.48
CA THR A 192 -35.37 7.35 0.17
C THR A 192 -36.48 8.41 0.12
N SER A 193 -37.70 8.05 -0.28
CA SER A 193 -38.81 9.00 -0.47
C SER A 193 -39.71 9.24 0.75
N SER A 194 -39.53 8.56 1.90
CA SER A 194 -40.42 8.72 3.06
C SER A 194 -39.82 9.38 4.32
N ALA A 195 -38.66 10.04 4.22
CA ALA A 195 -38.06 10.75 5.37
C ALA A 195 -38.03 12.26 5.14
N ALA A 196 -39.20 12.86 4.91
CA ALA A 196 -39.42 14.27 5.16
C ALA A 196 -40.42 14.36 6.32
N SER A 197 -40.04 15.11 7.37
CA SER A 197 -40.76 15.34 8.63
C SER A 197 -40.33 14.46 9.81
N ASP A 198 -39.06 14.56 10.18
CA ASP A 198 -38.75 14.90 11.56
C ASP A 198 -37.52 15.79 11.55
N THR A 199 -37.62 16.94 12.19
CA THR A 199 -36.49 17.82 12.51
C THR A 199 -35.56 17.09 13.46
N MET A 200 -34.80 16.14 12.94
CA MET A 200 -33.60 15.65 13.58
C MET A 200 -32.54 16.70 13.35
N THR A 201 -32.22 17.39 14.43
CA THR A 201 -30.99 18.15 14.59
C THR A 201 -29.85 17.37 13.94
N ASN A 202 -29.34 17.90 12.84
CA ASN A 202 -28.15 17.41 12.18
C ASN A 202 -26.98 17.65 13.16
N THR A 203 -26.80 16.73 14.09
CA THR A 203 -25.57 16.65 14.87
C THR A 203 -24.61 15.83 14.02
N PRO A 204 -23.57 16.43 13.44
CA PRO A 204 -22.57 15.65 12.71
C PRO A 204 -22.04 14.56 13.64
N ALA A 205 -21.85 13.34 13.09
CA ALA A 205 -21.09 12.31 13.76
C ALA A 205 -19.77 12.93 14.27
N PRO A 206 -19.34 12.64 15.51
CA PRO A 206 -18.17 13.30 16.08
C PRO A 206 -16.97 13.08 15.16
N ALA A 207 -16.30 14.17 14.80
CA ALA A 207 -15.04 14.11 14.08
C ALA A 207 -14.05 13.31 14.93
N HIS A 208 -13.76 12.07 14.55
CA HIS A 208 -12.65 11.33 15.16
C HIS A 208 -11.34 12.00 14.72
N GLY A 209 -10.70 12.71 15.64
CA GLY A 209 -9.37 13.27 15.46
C GLY A 209 -8.31 12.17 15.33
N LEU A 210 -7.29 12.42 14.54
CA LEU A 210 -6.12 11.55 14.42
C LEU A 210 -5.15 11.81 15.57
N THR A 211 -4.62 10.75 16.18
CA THR A 211 -3.59 10.89 17.22
C THR A 211 -2.24 11.21 16.59
N LEU A 212 -1.59 12.27 17.08
CA LEU A 212 -0.18 12.54 16.82
C LEU A 212 0.69 11.81 17.84
N TYR A 213 1.60 10.98 17.35
CA TYR A 213 2.64 10.33 18.15
C TYR A 213 3.99 10.99 17.85
N PRO A 214 4.42 11.98 18.64
CA PRO A 214 5.75 12.54 18.49
C PRO A 214 6.76 11.47 18.89
N ALA A 215 7.71 11.19 18.01
CA ALA A 215 8.69 10.14 18.24
C ALA A 215 9.88 10.66 19.08
N ILE A 216 10.53 9.77 19.83
CA ILE A 216 11.84 9.96 20.46
C ILE A 216 12.67 8.71 20.17
N ASP A 217 13.73 8.84 19.37
CA ASP A 217 14.64 7.74 19.14
C ASP A 217 15.85 7.89 20.07
N LEU A 218 16.24 6.80 20.72
CA LEU A 218 17.29 6.79 21.73
C LEU A 218 18.54 6.10 21.22
N LYS A 219 19.67 6.81 21.30
CA LYS A 219 21.01 6.27 21.06
C LYS A 219 21.96 6.76 22.14
N ASP A 220 22.65 5.83 22.79
CA ASP A 220 23.68 6.05 23.80
C ASP A 220 23.21 7.00 24.92
N GLY A 221 21.93 6.87 25.33
CA GLY A 221 21.26 7.67 26.35
C GLY A 221 20.65 8.99 25.86
N ALA A 222 20.89 9.39 24.60
CA ALA A 222 20.48 10.66 24.04
C ALA A 222 19.35 10.54 23.01
N CYS A 223 18.62 11.64 22.79
CA CYS A 223 17.64 11.81 21.73
C CYS A 223 18.35 12.04 20.39
N VAL A 224 18.10 11.18 19.41
CA VAL A 224 18.69 11.25 18.08
C VAL A 224 17.66 11.09 16.96
N ARG A 225 18.10 11.26 15.70
CA ARG A 225 17.41 10.74 14.52
C ARG A 225 18.37 10.08 13.56
N LEU A 226 17.98 8.94 13.01
CA LEU A 226 18.71 8.29 11.94
C LEU A 226 18.32 8.89 10.59
N ARG A 227 19.29 9.07 9.71
CA ARG A 227 19.02 9.29 8.28
C ARG A 227 18.86 7.92 7.62
N ARG A 228 17.69 7.64 7.03
CA ARG A 228 17.41 6.36 6.33
C ARG A 228 17.60 5.10 7.18
N GLY A 229 17.50 5.21 8.50
CA GLY A 229 17.73 4.08 9.41
C GLY A 229 19.21 3.71 9.61
N GLU A 230 20.16 4.50 9.10
CA GLU A 230 21.59 4.22 9.23
C GLU A 230 22.11 4.69 10.59
N MET A 231 22.58 3.73 11.42
CA MET A 231 23.02 3.98 12.80
C MET A 231 24.24 4.93 12.91
N GLU A 232 25.07 4.92 11.88
CA GLU A 232 26.28 5.74 11.77
C GLU A 232 25.96 7.19 11.35
N ASP A 233 24.81 7.43 10.71
CA ASP A 233 24.32 8.76 10.32
C ASP A 233 23.19 9.21 11.26
N ALA A 234 23.53 9.29 12.54
CA ALA A 234 22.64 9.77 13.60
C ALA A 234 22.88 11.26 13.89
N THR A 235 21.82 12.07 13.78
CA THR A 235 21.83 13.46 14.24
C THR A 235 21.44 13.50 15.71
N HIS A 236 22.29 14.08 16.55
CA HIS A 236 22.00 14.35 17.97
C HIS A 236 21.13 15.59 18.12
N TYR A 237 20.13 15.53 19.02
CA TYR A 237 19.24 16.65 19.30
C TYR A 237 19.19 17.05 20.78
N SER A 238 19.29 16.11 21.72
CA SER A 238 19.23 16.40 23.16
C SER A 238 19.84 15.27 23.98
N ASP A 239 20.53 15.63 25.06
CA ASP A 239 21.03 14.68 26.08
C ASP A 239 20.00 14.40 27.19
N ASP A 240 18.84 15.07 27.16
CA ASP A 240 17.78 14.89 28.17
C ASP A 240 16.46 14.40 27.53
N PRO A 241 16.26 13.07 27.47
CA PRO A 241 15.02 12.47 26.99
C PRO A 241 13.79 12.81 27.82
N GLY A 242 13.95 12.98 29.15
CA GLY A 242 12.86 13.36 30.04
C GLY A 242 12.37 14.78 29.76
N ALA A 243 13.29 15.73 29.55
CA ALA A 243 12.94 17.08 29.13
C ALA A 243 12.26 17.09 27.74
N GLN A 244 12.75 16.29 26.79
CA GLN A 244 12.12 16.18 25.47
C GLN A 244 10.67 15.67 25.56
N ALA A 245 10.41 14.69 26.41
CA ALA A 245 9.05 14.19 26.65
C ALA A 245 8.14 15.28 27.25
N LYS A 246 8.65 16.07 28.21
CA LYS A 246 7.91 17.21 28.79
C LYS A 246 7.56 18.25 27.74
N LEU A 247 8.48 18.60 26.84
CA LEU A 247 8.21 19.55 25.76
C LEU A 247 7.02 19.10 24.89
N PHE A 248 6.94 17.80 24.59
CA PHE A 248 5.80 17.26 23.84
C PHE A 248 4.50 17.29 24.65
N ALA A 249 4.55 16.97 25.95
CA ALA A 249 3.39 17.05 26.83
C ALA A 249 2.86 18.49 27.00
N GLU A 250 3.75 19.45 27.25
CA GLU A 250 3.42 20.87 27.41
C GLU A 250 2.83 21.48 26.13
N ALA A 251 3.23 20.96 24.96
CA ALA A 251 2.66 21.35 23.68
C ALA A 251 1.29 20.72 23.38
N GLY A 252 0.77 19.84 24.26
CA GLY A 252 -0.56 19.25 24.13
C GLY A 252 -0.61 17.88 23.46
N CYS A 253 0.54 17.21 23.25
CA CYS A 253 0.54 15.82 22.79
C CYS A 253 -0.08 14.90 23.84
N ARG A 254 -0.75 13.84 23.37
CA ARG A 254 -1.43 12.88 24.26
C ARG A 254 -0.76 11.52 24.33
N HIS A 255 0.24 11.27 23.49
CA HIS A 255 0.96 10.00 23.42
C HIS A 255 2.43 10.29 23.10
N LEU A 256 3.30 9.32 23.37
CA LEU A 256 4.71 9.33 22.97
C LEU A 256 5.05 8.02 22.28
N HIS A 257 5.81 8.10 21.18
CA HIS A 257 6.41 6.93 20.54
C HIS A 257 7.91 6.94 20.81
N VAL A 258 8.44 5.87 21.41
CA VAL A 258 9.85 5.81 21.84
C VAL A 258 10.49 4.57 21.23
N VAL A 259 11.70 4.73 20.67
CA VAL A 259 12.46 3.62 20.09
C VAL A 259 13.84 3.55 20.71
N ASP A 260 14.17 2.44 21.36
CA ASP A 260 15.54 2.11 21.78
C ASP A 260 16.32 1.59 20.56
N LEU A 261 17.05 2.48 19.87
CA LEU A 261 17.77 2.10 18.66
C LEU A 261 18.90 1.12 18.97
N ASN A 262 19.74 1.43 19.97
CA ASN A 262 20.80 0.50 20.38
C ASN A 262 20.21 -0.86 20.76
N GLY A 263 19.05 -0.89 21.44
CA GLY A 263 18.37 -2.11 21.80
C GLY A 263 17.82 -2.89 20.59
N ALA A 264 17.30 -2.20 19.58
CA ALA A 264 16.85 -2.83 18.33
C ALA A 264 17.97 -3.66 17.69
N PHE A 265 19.19 -3.12 17.64
CA PHE A 265 20.37 -3.80 17.11
C PHE A 265 20.95 -4.85 18.08
N ALA A 266 21.05 -4.54 19.38
CA ALA A 266 21.62 -5.45 20.38
C ALA A 266 20.69 -6.61 20.78
N GLY A 267 19.41 -6.51 20.42
CA GLY A 267 18.38 -7.50 20.77
C GLY A 267 17.95 -7.52 22.22
N ARG A 268 18.33 -6.51 23.00
CA ARG A 268 17.93 -6.27 24.39
C ARG A 268 17.97 -4.77 24.66
N SER A 269 17.08 -4.23 25.50
CA SER A 269 17.11 -2.80 25.80
C SER A 269 18.44 -2.39 26.46
N THR A 270 18.99 -1.26 26.00
CA THR A 270 20.28 -0.73 26.45
C THR A 270 20.18 0.72 26.94
N ASN A 271 19.12 1.44 26.56
CA ASN A 271 18.86 2.82 26.98
C ASN A 271 17.95 2.90 28.21
N ILE A 272 18.11 1.98 29.18
CA ILE A 272 17.18 1.84 30.32
C ILE A 272 16.98 3.16 31.10
N PRO A 273 18.04 3.87 31.53
CA PRO A 273 17.88 5.11 32.29
C PRO A 273 17.14 6.22 31.51
N ALA A 274 17.35 6.28 30.19
CA ALA A 274 16.71 7.25 29.31
C ALA A 274 15.21 6.95 29.14
N ILE A 275 14.83 5.69 28.99
CA ILE A 275 13.42 5.29 28.89
C ILE A 275 12.70 5.56 30.21
N GLU A 276 13.32 5.20 31.35
CA GLU A 276 12.75 5.49 32.66
C GLU A 276 12.59 6.99 32.92
N SER A 277 13.54 7.82 32.45
CA SER A 277 13.43 9.28 32.62
C SER A 277 12.25 9.85 31.82
N ILE A 278 11.99 9.35 30.61
CA ILE A 278 10.80 9.70 29.81
C ILE A 278 9.51 9.34 30.56
N VAL A 279 9.40 8.10 31.04
CA VAL A 279 8.19 7.61 31.72
C VAL A 279 7.94 8.37 33.03
N LYS A 280 9.00 8.72 33.78
CA LYS A 280 8.88 9.51 35.02
C LYS A 280 8.57 10.98 34.76
N ALA A 281 8.92 11.51 33.59
CA ALA A 281 8.83 12.94 33.31
C ALA A 281 7.42 13.42 32.96
N THR A 282 6.54 12.55 32.47
CA THR A 282 5.17 12.90 32.05
C THR A 282 4.19 11.76 32.32
N ASN A 283 2.89 12.07 32.38
CA ASN A 283 1.84 11.06 32.45
C ASN A 283 1.34 10.61 31.06
N LEU A 284 2.03 10.98 29.98
CA LEU A 284 1.62 10.59 28.65
C LEU A 284 1.80 9.07 28.46
N PRO A 285 0.82 8.38 27.88
CA PRO A 285 1.00 7.01 27.44
C PRO A 285 2.18 6.87 26.47
N VAL A 286 3.17 6.07 26.87
CA VAL A 286 4.37 5.76 26.07
C VAL A 286 4.18 4.42 25.36
N GLN A 287 4.40 4.39 24.05
CA GLN A 287 4.62 3.15 23.30
C GLN A 287 6.11 2.98 23.01
N LEU A 288 6.70 1.84 23.43
CA LEU A 288 8.13 1.57 23.36
C LEU A 288 8.45 0.42 22.42
N GLY A 289 9.36 0.63 21.49
CA GLY A 289 10.00 -0.41 20.67
C GLY A 289 11.52 -0.46 20.86
N GLY A 290 12.15 -1.51 20.33
CA GLY A 290 13.61 -1.67 20.32
C GLY A 290 14.13 -2.69 21.33
N GLY A 291 14.58 -3.85 20.82
CA GLY A 291 15.26 -4.88 21.63
C GLY A 291 14.37 -5.72 22.54
N ILE A 292 13.04 -5.68 22.35
CA ILE A 292 12.10 -6.46 23.16
C ILE A 292 11.82 -7.79 22.42
N ARG A 293 12.37 -8.89 22.93
CA ARG A 293 12.38 -10.20 22.25
C ARG A 293 11.87 -11.38 23.07
N ASP A 294 11.50 -11.15 24.34
CA ASP A 294 11.00 -12.20 25.24
C ASP A 294 9.94 -11.65 26.20
N MET A 295 9.21 -12.55 26.87
CA MET A 295 8.12 -12.18 27.78
C MET A 295 8.61 -11.38 29.00
N ALA A 296 9.80 -11.69 29.51
CA ALA A 296 10.36 -11.00 30.68
C ALA A 296 10.69 -9.53 30.37
N ALA A 297 11.16 -9.22 29.16
CA ALA A 297 11.36 -7.86 28.68
C ALA A 297 10.03 -7.11 28.49
N ILE A 298 9.00 -7.78 27.99
CA ILE A 298 7.64 -7.21 27.85
C ILE A 298 7.10 -6.83 29.24
N GLU A 299 7.11 -7.77 30.18
CA GLU A 299 6.67 -7.58 31.56
C GLU A 299 7.38 -6.42 32.24
N ARG A 300 8.73 -6.42 32.19
CA ARG A 300 9.56 -5.37 32.78
C ARG A 300 9.16 -3.97 32.33
N TRP A 301 8.94 -3.77 31.03
CA TRP A 301 8.62 -2.45 30.50
C TRP A 301 7.20 -2.02 30.85
N LEU A 302 6.24 -2.94 30.80
CA LEU A 302 4.87 -2.66 31.22
C LEU A 302 4.79 -2.31 32.71
N GLU A 303 5.56 -2.99 33.57
CA GLU A 303 5.69 -2.71 35.00
C GLU A 303 6.40 -1.38 35.27
N ALA A 304 7.39 -1.01 34.45
CA ALA A 304 8.09 0.26 34.53
C ALA A 304 7.22 1.47 34.12
N GLY A 305 5.98 1.24 33.66
CA GLY A 305 5.01 2.29 33.30
C GLY A 305 4.84 2.53 31.80
N VAL A 306 5.51 1.77 30.94
CA VAL A 306 5.29 1.83 29.49
C VAL A 306 3.85 1.38 29.19
N SER A 307 3.10 2.19 28.46
CA SER A 307 1.70 1.93 28.14
C SER A 307 1.51 0.92 27.02
N ARG A 308 2.41 0.85 26.03
CA ARG A 308 2.37 -0.21 25.02
C ARG A 308 3.77 -0.66 24.65
N VAL A 309 3.93 -1.96 24.41
CA VAL A 309 5.17 -2.54 23.90
C VAL A 309 5.01 -2.85 22.43
N ILE A 310 5.98 -2.44 21.63
CA ILE A 310 6.02 -2.61 20.18
C ILE A 310 6.90 -3.80 19.84
N LEU A 311 6.31 -4.83 19.25
CA LEU A 311 6.98 -6.03 18.79
C LEU A 311 7.18 -5.93 17.27
N GLY A 312 8.42 -5.67 16.87
CA GLY A 312 8.85 -5.56 15.47
C GLY A 312 9.33 -6.90 14.91
N SER A 313 10.64 -7.08 14.75
CA SER A 313 11.22 -8.31 14.16
C SER A 313 10.77 -9.62 14.83
N VAL A 314 10.46 -9.61 16.13
CA VAL A 314 9.95 -10.80 16.83
C VAL A 314 8.56 -11.22 16.35
N ALA A 315 7.74 -10.29 15.83
CA ALA A 315 6.44 -10.60 15.23
C ALA A 315 6.57 -11.53 14.00
N VAL A 316 7.69 -11.46 13.30
CA VAL A 316 7.98 -12.33 12.15
C VAL A 316 8.60 -13.64 12.61
N LYS A 317 9.56 -13.57 13.56
CA LYS A 317 10.41 -14.70 13.95
C LYS A 317 9.77 -15.63 14.97
N ASP A 318 8.98 -15.07 15.89
CA ASP A 318 8.28 -15.79 16.93
C ASP A 318 6.85 -15.23 17.11
N PRO A 319 5.92 -15.55 16.18
CA PRO A 319 4.52 -15.13 16.29
C PRO A 319 3.81 -15.67 17.53
N GLU A 320 4.32 -16.76 18.11
CA GLU A 320 3.70 -17.39 19.27
C GLU A 320 3.99 -16.57 20.55
N LEU A 321 5.18 -16.00 20.68
CA LEU A 321 5.44 -14.99 21.73
C LEU A 321 4.44 -13.83 21.63
N VAL A 322 4.17 -13.31 20.43
CA VAL A 322 3.20 -12.21 20.25
C VAL A 322 1.83 -12.61 20.75
N ARG A 323 1.35 -13.81 20.36
CA ARG A 323 0.05 -14.33 20.79
C ARG A 323 -0.03 -14.51 22.31
N GLN A 324 1.01 -15.04 22.92
CA GLN A 324 1.10 -15.18 24.38
C GLN A 324 1.07 -13.82 25.08
N ALA A 325 1.88 -12.86 24.60
CA ALA A 325 1.97 -11.53 25.16
C ALA A 325 0.66 -10.76 25.01
N ALA A 326 0.02 -10.80 23.84
CA ALA A 326 -1.27 -10.16 23.59
C ALA A 326 -2.39 -10.75 24.45
N ARG A 327 -2.35 -12.07 24.71
CA ARG A 327 -3.27 -12.73 25.64
C ARG A 327 -3.04 -12.30 27.09
N ALA A 328 -1.78 -12.25 27.53
CA ALA A 328 -1.41 -11.88 28.90
C ALA A 328 -1.65 -10.38 29.18
N PHE A 329 -1.37 -9.51 28.20
CA PHE A 329 -1.40 -8.05 28.32
C PHE A 329 -2.32 -7.41 27.29
N ARG A 330 -3.62 -7.76 27.34
CA ARG A 330 -4.64 -7.26 26.40
C ARG A 330 -4.62 -5.74 26.27
N GLY A 331 -4.60 -5.24 25.04
CA GLY A 331 -4.59 -3.81 24.74
C GLY A 331 -3.22 -3.12 24.90
N ARG A 332 -2.18 -3.86 25.31
CA ARG A 332 -0.85 -3.32 25.63
C ARG A 332 0.25 -3.75 24.64
N ILE A 333 -0.04 -4.66 23.72
CA ILE A 333 0.92 -5.14 22.71
C ILE A 333 0.57 -4.55 21.34
N VAL A 334 1.56 -4.01 20.64
CA VAL A 334 1.42 -3.42 19.30
C VAL A 334 2.40 -4.11 18.36
N ALA A 335 1.99 -4.39 17.12
CA ALA A 335 2.91 -4.89 16.11
C ALA A 335 3.56 -3.72 15.35
N GLY A 336 4.89 -3.72 15.27
CA GLY A 336 5.63 -2.83 14.37
C GLY A 336 5.91 -3.54 13.05
N ILE A 337 5.37 -3.03 11.96
CA ILE A 337 5.56 -3.58 10.61
C ILE A 337 6.31 -2.55 9.78
N ASP A 338 7.61 -2.78 9.66
CA ASP A 338 8.48 -2.04 8.78
C ASP A 338 8.47 -2.73 7.41
N ALA A 339 8.15 -1.97 6.37
CA ALA A 339 8.01 -2.50 5.02
C ALA A 339 8.82 -1.69 4.01
N ARG A 340 9.41 -2.39 3.05
CA ARG A 340 10.03 -1.82 1.86
C ARG A 340 9.20 -2.25 0.67
N GLN A 341 8.48 -1.31 0.06
CA GLN A 341 7.64 -1.59 -1.12
C GLN A 341 6.64 -2.74 -0.86
N GLY A 342 5.95 -2.70 0.29
CA GLY A 342 4.94 -3.69 0.66
C GLY A 342 5.45 -5.00 1.27
N ARG A 343 6.78 -5.18 1.33
CA ARG A 343 7.42 -6.40 1.85
C ARG A 343 8.08 -6.15 3.19
N VAL A 344 7.89 -7.06 4.14
CA VAL A 344 8.35 -6.89 5.52
C VAL A 344 9.88 -6.89 5.58
N ALA A 345 10.42 -5.88 6.24
CA ALA A 345 11.83 -5.76 6.58
C ALA A 345 12.07 -6.12 8.05
N THR A 346 13.15 -6.87 8.32
CA THR A 346 13.55 -7.31 9.67
C THR A 346 15.00 -6.91 9.97
N GLU A 347 15.47 -7.17 11.20
CA GLU A 347 16.84 -6.89 11.65
C GLU A 347 17.25 -5.43 11.49
N GLY A 348 16.46 -4.51 12.02
CA GLY A 348 16.76 -3.07 11.89
C GLY A 348 16.81 -2.60 10.44
N TRP A 349 15.97 -3.21 9.58
CA TRP A 349 15.82 -2.92 8.15
C TRP A 349 16.89 -3.50 7.23
N ALA A 350 17.78 -4.36 7.74
CA ALA A 350 18.85 -4.98 6.96
C ALA A 350 18.34 -6.10 6.02
N GLU A 351 17.32 -6.86 6.43
CA GLU A 351 16.81 -8.01 5.69
C GLU A 351 15.39 -7.76 5.17
N VAL A 352 15.13 -8.03 3.89
CA VAL A 352 13.77 -7.98 3.32
C VAL A 352 13.29 -9.40 3.12
N SER A 353 12.17 -9.75 3.76
CA SER A 353 11.57 -11.08 3.67
C SER A 353 10.65 -11.23 2.45
N GLU A 354 10.25 -12.47 2.17
CA GLU A 354 9.19 -12.78 1.19
C GLU A 354 7.76 -12.45 1.69
N LEU A 355 7.61 -12.11 2.96
CA LEU A 355 6.32 -11.86 3.59
C LEU A 355 5.79 -10.45 3.24
N GLU A 356 4.53 -10.37 2.80
CA GLU A 356 3.86 -9.09 2.61
C GLU A 356 3.47 -8.45 3.94
N ALA A 357 3.55 -7.12 4.01
CA ALA A 357 3.21 -6.34 5.19
C ALA A 357 1.75 -6.55 5.62
N ASN A 358 0.83 -6.65 4.66
CA ASN A 358 -0.59 -6.91 4.94
C ASN A 358 -0.81 -8.30 5.53
N ASP A 359 -0.10 -9.32 5.04
CA ASP A 359 -0.23 -10.68 5.54
C ASP A 359 0.29 -10.78 6.98
N LEU A 360 1.41 -10.11 7.28
CA LEU A 360 1.89 -10.01 8.65
C LEU A 360 0.88 -9.27 9.53
N ALA A 361 0.30 -8.17 9.04
CA ALA A 361 -0.67 -7.38 9.79
C ALA A 361 -1.91 -8.22 10.20
N LEU A 362 -2.45 -9.00 9.27
CA LEU A 362 -3.56 -9.93 9.54
C LEU A 362 -3.18 -11.00 10.56
N ARG A 363 -1.96 -11.56 10.47
CA ARG A 363 -1.45 -12.52 11.47
C ARG A 363 -1.31 -11.89 12.85
N MET A 364 -0.93 -10.62 12.92
CA MET A 364 -0.78 -9.90 14.18
C MET A 364 -2.14 -9.55 14.79
N GLU A 365 -3.12 -9.19 13.96
CA GLU A 365 -4.51 -9.06 14.39
C GLU A 365 -5.05 -10.38 14.97
N ASP A 366 -4.84 -11.51 14.29
CA ASP A 366 -5.20 -12.85 14.79
C ASP A 366 -4.49 -13.19 16.11
N ALA A 367 -3.23 -12.77 16.26
CA ALA A 367 -2.49 -12.90 17.52
C ALA A 367 -3.07 -12.04 18.65
N GLY A 368 -3.92 -11.05 18.36
CA GLY A 368 -4.62 -10.22 19.33
C GLY A 368 -3.91 -8.91 19.68
N VAL A 369 -3.04 -8.40 18.81
CA VAL A 369 -2.38 -7.10 19.06
C VAL A 369 -3.41 -5.96 19.08
N ALA A 370 -3.11 -4.90 19.83
CA ALA A 370 -4.01 -3.77 20.04
C ALA A 370 -4.05 -2.78 18.86
N ALA A 371 -2.98 -2.74 18.08
CA ALA A 371 -2.82 -1.88 16.91
C ALA A 371 -1.64 -2.38 16.06
N VAL A 372 -1.57 -1.88 14.82
CA VAL A 372 -0.42 -2.03 13.94
C VAL A 372 0.21 -0.65 13.69
N ILE A 373 1.51 -0.56 13.86
CA ILE A 373 2.32 0.57 13.37
C ILE A 373 2.89 0.13 12.02
N PHE A 374 2.58 0.88 10.98
CA PHE A 374 3.09 0.61 9.63
C PHE A 374 4.08 1.69 9.21
N THR A 375 5.31 1.27 8.89
CA THR A 375 6.39 2.16 8.45
C THR A 375 6.82 1.78 7.03
N GLU A 376 6.66 2.69 6.06
CA GLU A 376 7.33 2.53 4.75
C GLU A 376 8.77 3.06 4.85
N ILE A 377 9.73 2.14 5.01
CA ILE A 377 11.11 2.48 5.38
C ILE A 377 11.85 3.23 4.27
N THR A 378 11.42 3.12 3.01
CA THR A 378 12.04 3.89 1.91
C THR A 378 11.74 5.39 1.98
N ARG A 379 10.71 5.77 2.73
CA ARG A 379 10.30 7.16 2.95
C ARG A 379 10.75 7.69 4.29
N ASP A 380 11.12 6.82 5.23
CA ASP A 380 11.42 7.27 6.59
C ASP A 380 12.68 8.12 6.68
N GLY A 381 12.59 9.21 7.44
CA GLY A 381 13.62 10.26 7.49
C GLY A 381 13.83 11.04 6.18
N MET A 382 13.14 10.71 5.08
CA MET A 382 13.28 11.36 3.77
C MET A 382 12.37 12.59 3.59
N LEU A 383 11.40 12.78 4.48
CA LEU A 383 10.50 13.95 4.48
C LEU A 383 9.65 14.06 3.20
N ALA A 384 9.40 12.92 2.54
CA ALA A 384 8.75 12.80 1.23
C ALA A 384 7.25 12.45 1.31
N GLY A 385 6.67 12.46 2.51
CA GLY A 385 5.29 12.08 2.79
C GLY A 385 5.14 10.61 3.18
N LEU A 386 4.02 10.31 3.83
CA LEU A 386 3.61 8.96 4.21
C LEU A 386 3.20 8.16 2.97
N ASP A 387 3.32 6.84 3.04
CA ASP A 387 2.70 5.95 2.05
C ASP A 387 1.21 5.75 2.36
N LEU A 388 0.38 6.70 1.92
CA LEU A 388 -1.06 6.71 2.21
C LEU A 388 -1.80 5.56 1.53
N GLU A 389 -1.35 5.11 0.36
CA GLU A 389 -1.97 4.01 -0.35
C GLU A 389 -1.79 2.70 0.41
N GLN A 390 -0.55 2.36 0.80
CA GLN A 390 -0.28 1.16 1.57
C GLN A 390 -0.90 1.23 2.97
N THR A 391 -0.83 2.40 3.63
CA THR A 391 -1.45 2.62 4.95
C THR A 391 -2.97 2.41 4.89
N ALA A 392 -3.65 3.01 3.91
CA ALA A 392 -5.08 2.84 3.72
C ALA A 392 -5.43 1.41 3.30
N GLY A 393 -4.62 0.78 2.45
CA GLY A 393 -4.77 -0.61 2.05
C GLY A 393 -4.75 -1.56 3.24
N MET A 394 -3.81 -1.37 4.17
CA MET A 394 -3.71 -2.13 5.42
C MET A 394 -4.89 -1.84 6.35
N ALA A 395 -5.20 -0.56 6.59
CA ALA A 395 -6.28 -0.15 7.48
C ALA A 395 -7.67 -0.63 7.04
N ARG A 396 -7.90 -0.84 5.73
CA ARG A 396 -9.16 -1.43 5.22
C ARG A 396 -9.27 -2.94 5.44
N ARG A 397 -8.15 -3.64 5.67
CA ARG A 397 -8.11 -5.10 5.86
C ARG A 397 -8.22 -5.49 7.33
N LEU A 398 -7.86 -4.58 8.23
CA LEU A 398 -7.85 -4.82 9.67
C LEU A 398 -9.12 -4.24 10.33
N SER A 399 -9.56 -4.89 11.38
CA SER A 399 -10.52 -4.38 12.35
C SER A 399 -9.85 -3.59 13.50
N ILE A 400 -8.54 -3.79 13.69
CA ILE A 400 -7.73 -3.05 14.66
C ILE A 400 -7.12 -1.76 14.07
N PRO A 401 -6.81 -0.75 14.92
CA PRO A 401 -6.24 0.51 14.46
C PRO A 401 -4.88 0.39 13.78
N VAL A 402 -4.67 1.19 12.73
CA VAL A 402 -3.38 1.39 12.06
C VAL A 402 -2.83 2.78 12.39
N ILE A 403 -1.54 2.84 12.73
CA ILE A 403 -0.78 4.08 12.97
C ILE A 403 0.24 4.23 11.84
N ALA A 404 0.13 5.33 11.10
CA ALA A 404 1.00 5.60 9.96
C ALA A 404 2.38 6.09 10.40
N SER A 405 3.45 5.60 9.79
CA SER A 405 4.83 6.01 10.04
C SER A 405 5.64 6.04 8.76
N GLY A 406 6.75 6.78 8.76
CA GLY A 406 7.68 6.84 7.63
C GLY A 406 7.42 8.00 6.67
N GLY A 407 8.13 9.12 6.86
CA GLY A 407 8.29 10.15 5.82
C GLY A 407 7.52 11.46 5.99
N VAL A 408 6.82 11.68 7.10
CA VAL A 408 6.19 12.99 7.38
C VAL A 408 7.23 14.11 7.32
N GLY A 409 7.02 15.08 6.42
CA GLY A 409 7.95 16.19 6.17
C GLY A 409 7.34 17.60 6.14
N SER A 410 6.02 17.72 6.12
CA SER A 410 5.29 18.99 6.02
C SER A 410 3.87 18.86 6.57
N LEU A 411 3.21 19.98 6.85
CA LEU A 411 1.79 20.00 7.25
C LEU A 411 0.86 19.44 6.16
N GLU A 412 1.22 19.61 4.89
CA GLU A 412 0.43 19.05 3.78
C GLU A 412 0.40 17.52 3.81
N HIS A 413 1.48 16.86 4.26
CA HIS A 413 1.46 15.40 4.45
C HIS A 413 0.48 14.97 5.54
N LEU A 414 0.34 15.75 6.63
CA LEU A 414 -0.63 15.47 7.69
C LEU A 414 -2.07 15.76 7.27
N LYS A 415 -2.29 16.82 6.47
CA LYS A 415 -3.60 17.11 5.87
C LYS A 415 -4.02 15.97 4.93
N ALA A 416 -3.11 15.50 4.08
CA ALA A 416 -3.37 14.38 3.18
C ALA A 416 -3.72 13.10 3.95
N LEU A 417 -3.01 12.79 5.05
CA LEU A 417 -3.36 11.68 5.94
C LEU A 417 -4.76 11.84 6.53
N ARG A 418 -5.09 13.02 7.08
CA ARG A 418 -6.40 13.30 7.64
C ARG A 418 -7.50 13.11 6.60
N ASP A 419 -7.30 13.61 5.39
CA ASP A 419 -8.30 13.53 4.34
C ASP A 419 -8.53 12.06 3.93
N VAL A 420 -7.47 11.24 3.82
CA VAL A 420 -7.61 9.79 3.60
C VAL A 420 -8.28 9.08 4.78
N ALA A 421 -7.96 9.45 6.01
CA ALA A 421 -8.54 8.83 7.21
C ALA A 421 -10.04 9.09 7.37
N ARG A 422 -10.58 10.16 6.78
CA ARG A 422 -12.04 10.39 6.72
C ARG A 422 -12.77 9.27 5.99
N ASP A 423 -12.15 8.71 4.96
CA ASP A 423 -12.70 7.62 4.16
C ASP A 423 -12.25 6.24 4.67
N VAL A 424 -11.25 6.20 5.56
CA VAL A 424 -10.64 4.97 6.08
C VAL A 424 -10.49 5.06 7.60
N PRO A 425 -11.57 4.80 8.36
CA PRO A 425 -11.60 5.02 9.81
C PRO A 425 -10.64 4.13 10.61
N GLY A 426 -10.10 3.06 9.99
CA GLY A 426 -9.06 2.23 10.60
C GLY A 426 -7.71 2.96 10.78
N ILE A 427 -7.49 4.09 10.10
CA ILE A 427 -6.32 4.95 10.33
C ILE A 427 -6.57 5.79 11.58
N SER A 428 -5.75 5.57 12.61
CA SER A 428 -5.96 6.18 13.93
C SER A 428 -4.97 7.29 14.28
N GLY A 429 -3.87 7.40 13.56
CA GLY A 429 -2.86 8.40 13.86
C GLY A 429 -1.63 8.33 13.00
N ALA A 430 -0.67 9.20 13.30
CA ALA A 430 0.64 9.22 12.67
C ALA A 430 1.77 9.42 13.67
N ILE A 431 2.88 8.74 13.41
CA ILE A 431 4.16 8.97 14.05
C ILE A 431 4.88 10.10 13.31
N VAL A 432 5.31 11.12 14.05
CA VAL A 432 6.07 12.24 13.50
C VAL A 432 7.39 12.38 14.25
N GLY A 433 8.49 12.16 13.54
CA GLY A 433 9.83 12.27 14.10
C GLY A 433 10.56 13.49 13.58
N ARG A 434 11.50 13.27 12.65
CA ARG A 434 12.45 14.26 12.13
C ARG A 434 11.84 15.64 11.80
N ALA A 435 10.65 15.70 11.21
CA ALA A 435 10.03 16.97 10.84
C ALA A 435 9.75 17.92 12.02
N LEU A 436 9.49 17.38 13.22
CA LEU A 436 9.32 18.18 14.43
C LEU A 436 10.66 18.72 14.92
N TYR A 437 11.69 17.86 14.93
CA TYR A 437 13.03 18.22 15.39
C TYR A 437 13.73 19.22 14.45
N ASP A 438 13.52 19.08 13.14
CA ASP A 438 14.06 20.01 12.12
C ASP A 438 13.25 21.33 12.06
N GLY A 439 12.22 21.51 12.89
CA GLY A 439 11.37 22.71 12.92
C GLY A 439 10.54 22.93 11.64
N ARG A 440 10.42 21.91 10.77
CA ARG A 440 9.67 21.98 9.50
C ARG A 440 8.17 22.01 9.72
N ILE A 441 7.73 21.42 10.83
CA ILE A 441 6.35 21.40 11.27
C ILE A 441 6.35 21.87 12.72
N SER A 442 5.54 22.88 13.04
CA SER A 442 5.29 23.22 14.43
C SER A 442 4.34 22.18 15.04
N LEU A 443 4.59 21.81 16.29
CA LEU A 443 3.79 20.79 16.97
C LEU A 443 2.32 21.22 17.13
N LYS A 444 2.12 22.51 17.39
CA LYS A 444 0.78 23.12 17.46
C LYS A 444 0.03 22.95 16.15
N ASP A 445 0.63 23.33 15.02
CA ASP A 445 -0.03 23.22 13.72
C ASP A 445 -0.32 21.76 13.35
N ALA A 446 0.56 20.82 13.74
CA ALA A 446 0.33 19.40 13.53
C ALA A 446 -0.89 18.88 14.31
N LEU A 447 -1.02 19.27 15.58
CA LEU A 447 -2.17 18.92 16.42
C LEU A 447 -3.47 19.54 15.91
N ASP A 448 -3.41 20.81 15.46
CA ASP A 448 -4.55 21.51 14.87
C ASP A 448 -5.01 20.84 13.56
N VAL A 449 -4.06 20.42 12.70
CA VAL A 449 -4.37 19.72 11.45
C VAL A 449 -5.04 18.38 11.72
N LEU A 450 -4.52 17.59 12.67
CA LEU A 450 -5.00 16.23 12.93
C LEU A 450 -6.28 16.18 13.79
N GLY A 451 -6.67 17.29 14.44
CA GLY A 451 -7.96 17.42 15.12
C GLY A 451 -8.05 16.73 16.48
N SER A 452 -6.92 16.63 17.19
CA SER A 452 -6.74 16.18 18.60
C SER A 452 -7.92 15.42 19.26
N CYS A 453 -7.88 14.09 19.26
CA CYS A 453 -8.63 13.26 20.21
C CYS A 453 -7.80 12.85 21.41
#